data_AF-A0A0F9BV00-F1
#
_entry.id   AF-A0A0F9BV00-F1
#
_cell.length_a   1.000
_cell.length_b   1.000
_cell.length_c   1.000
_cell.angle_alpha   90.00
_cell.angle_beta   90.00
_cell.angle_gamma   90.00
#
_symmetry.space_group_name_H-M   'P 1'
#
loop_
_entity.id
_entity.type
_entity.pdbx_description
1 polymer ?
#
loop_
_entity_poly.entity_id
_entity_poly.type
_entity_poly.pdbx_seq_one_letter_code
_entity_poly.pdbx_strand_id
1 'polypeptide(L)'
;RNRLSEDMGGVTIDNGRGGMGGRLIAFSDGFEMGFTVPRKGKTVFHLGPIAVTGRSADGKTKWAMPPTELNVDDLVLTPDIAYWVGHYEAGRKPAELRVISLQDGKVRATHELAAFPAYNGMSAAGNKLFISTREGKLLCFEGR
;
A
#
# COMPACT_ATOMS: atom_id res chain seq x y z
N ARG A 1 -9.52 -9.89 -18.15
CA ARG A 1 -10.41 -8.95 -17.42
C ARG A 1 -9.52 -8.05 -16.59
N ASN A 2 -9.41 -6.77 -16.96
CA ASN A 2 -8.66 -5.77 -16.18
C ASN A 2 -9.41 -5.60 -14.86
N ARG A 3 -8.82 -6.06 -13.75
CA ARG A 3 -9.39 -5.83 -12.42
C ARG A 3 -8.94 -4.45 -11.99
N LEU A 4 -9.68 -3.44 -12.42
CA LEU A 4 -9.62 -2.10 -11.81
C LEU A 4 -9.61 -2.32 -10.30
N SER A 5 -8.49 -1.98 -9.62
CA SER A 5 -8.32 -1.99 -8.16
C SER A 5 -9.66 -2.22 -7.46
N GLU A 6 -9.88 -3.49 -7.10
CA GLU A 6 -11.15 -4.15 -6.82
C GLU A 6 -12.12 -3.22 -6.09
N ASP A 7 -13.41 -3.19 -6.48
CA ASP A 7 -14.52 -2.27 -6.12
C ASP A 7 -14.70 -1.97 -4.62
N MET A 8 -13.65 -1.49 -3.97
CA MET A 8 -13.63 -1.18 -2.55
C MET A 8 -14.01 0.28 -2.40
N GLY A 9 -15.05 0.51 -1.60
CA GLY A 9 -15.33 1.82 -1.04
C GLY A 9 -14.13 2.30 -0.23
N GLY A 10 -13.95 3.62 -0.15
CA GLY A 10 -12.99 4.17 0.80
C GLY A 10 -13.38 3.77 2.23
N VAL A 11 -12.40 3.38 3.01
CA VAL A 11 -12.48 3.25 4.47
C VAL A 11 -11.85 4.48 5.12
N THR A 12 -12.30 4.80 6.33
CA THR A 12 -11.69 5.85 7.14
C THR A 12 -11.34 5.27 8.50
N ILE A 13 -10.13 5.55 8.98
CA ILE A 13 -9.70 5.31 10.35
C ILE A 13 -9.53 6.67 11.01
N ASP A 14 -10.08 6.84 12.21
CA ASP A 14 -9.95 8.07 13.01
C ASP A 14 -9.66 7.72 14.47
N ASN A 15 -8.71 8.41 15.07
CA ASN A 15 -8.32 8.30 16.48
C ASN A 15 -8.72 9.54 17.31
N GLY A 16 -9.62 10.38 16.79
CA GLY A 16 -10.05 11.64 17.41
C GLY A 16 -9.12 12.83 17.14
N ARG A 17 -8.05 12.64 16.35
CA ARG A 17 -7.10 13.68 15.94
C ARG A 17 -7.10 13.92 14.43
N GLY A 18 -8.12 13.39 13.75
CA GLY A 18 -8.39 13.57 12.33
C GLY A 18 -8.09 12.31 11.54
N GLY A 19 -9.11 11.68 10.98
CA GLY A 19 -8.96 10.37 10.35
C GLY A 19 -8.31 10.33 8.97
N MET A 20 -7.60 9.25 8.66
CA MET A 20 -7.12 8.93 7.31
C MET A 20 -8.21 8.21 6.53
N GLY A 21 -8.53 8.72 5.34
CA GLY A 21 -9.36 8.04 4.36
C GLY A 21 -8.49 7.37 3.29
N GLY A 22 -8.84 6.14 2.90
CA GLY A 22 -8.09 5.39 1.91
C GLY A 22 -8.87 4.17 1.41
N ARG A 23 -8.41 3.54 0.34
CA ARG A 23 -8.94 2.24 -0.11
C ARG A 23 -8.31 1.08 0.66
N LEU A 24 -7.08 1.26 1.09
CA LEU A 24 -6.39 0.42 2.06
C LEU A 24 -5.59 1.36 2.97
N ILE A 25 -5.61 1.05 4.25
CA ILE A 25 -4.92 1.80 5.30
C ILE A 25 -4.15 0.79 6.15
N ALA A 26 -2.90 1.10 6.44
CA ALA A 26 -2.13 0.48 7.50
C ALA A 26 -1.84 1.54 8.57
N PHE A 27 -1.92 1.17 9.85
CA PHE A 27 -1.79 2.11 10.95
C PHE A 27 -1.07 1.49 12.15
N SER A 28 -0.52 2.36 12.98
CA SER A 28 0.12 2.09 14.25
C SER A 28 -0.18 3.26 15.19
N ASP A 29 0.24 3.19 16.46
CA ASP A 29 0.05 4.28 17.42
C ASP A 29 0.70 5.60 16.97
N GLY A 30 1.78 5.52 16.19
CA GLY A 30 2.61 6.66 15.78
C GLY A 30 2.37 7.16 14.36
N PHE A 31 1.76 6.35 13.50
CA PHE A 31 1.78 6.56 12.05
C PHE A 31 0.62 5.88 11.33
N GLU A 32 0.14 6.53 10.28
CA GLU A 32 -0.88 6.01 9.36
C GLU A 32 -0.36 6.13 7.93
N MET A 33 -0.59 5.12 7.11
CA MET A 33 -0.32 5.12 5.68
C MET A 33 -1.51 4.57 4.92
N GLY A 34 -1.87 5.23 3.81
CA GLY A 34 -2.95 4.75 2.98
C GLY A 34 -2.83 5.25 1.56
N PHE A 35 -3.62 4.65 0.68
CA PHE A 35 -3.74 5.11 -0.69
C PHE A 35 -5.17 5.50 -1.03
N THR A 36 -5.28 6.51 -1.89
CA THR A 36 -6.54 6.95 -2.47
C THR A 36 -6.44 6.89 -3.98
N VAL A 37 -7.58 6.68 -4.62
CA VAL A 37 -7.73 6.83 -6.08
C VAL A 37 -8.84 7.85 -6.28
N PRO A 38 -8.55 9.06 -6.78
CA PRO A 38 -9.59 10.06 -6.95
C PRO A 38 -10.60 9.60 -8.01
N ARG A 39 -11.87 9.93 -7.78
CA ARG A 39 -12.91 9.74 -8.79
C ARG A 39 -12.68 10.69 -9.96
N LYS A 40 -12.90 10.21 -11.17
CA LYS A 40 -12.90 11.07 -12.37
C LYS A 40 -14.34 11.50 -12.66
N GLY A 41 -14.64 12.77 -12.40
CA GLY A 41 -15.97 13.35 -12.61
C GLY A 41 -17.05 12.71 -11.73
N LYS A 42 -18.27 12.56 -12.27
CA LYS A 42 -19.42 11.96 -11.57
C LYS A 42 -19.50 10.42 -11.70
N THR A 43 -18.43 9.78 -12.18
CA THR A 43 -18.43 8.32 -12.37
C THR A 43 -18.24 7.58 -11.05
N VAL A 44 -18.79 6.36 -10.96
CA VAL A 44 -18.49 5.42 -9.85
C VAL A 44 -17.09 4.80 -9.99
N PHE A 45 -16.48 4.94 -11.17
CA PHE A 45 -15.17 4.39 -11.48
C PHE A 45 -14.05 5.28 -10.93
N HIS A 46 -13.09 4.65 -10.27
CA HIS A 46 -11.93 5.32 -9.71
C HIS A 46 -10.80 5.19 -10.73
N LEU A 47 -10.72 6.19 -11.61
CA LEU A 47 -9.85 6.21 -12.80
C LEU A 47 -8.70 7.23 -12.67
N GLY A 48 -8.42 7.68 -11.45
CA GLY A 48 -7.34 8.60 -11.13
C GLY A 48 -6.02 7.89 -10.83
N PRO A 49 -4.92 8.64 -10.70
CA PRO A 49 -3.65 8.04 -10.33
C PRO A 49 -3.65 7.67 -8.83
N ILE A 50 -2.90 6.64 -8.46
CA ILE A 50 -2.81 6.19 -7.06
C ILE A 50 -1.99 7.19 -6.27
N ALA A 51 -2.63 7.84 -5.30
CA ALA A 51 -2.00 8.79 -4.39
C ALA A 51 -1.81 8.14 -3.02
N VAL A 52 -0.55 8.04 -2.59
CA VAL A 52 -0.17 7.43 -1.31
C VAL A 52 0.32 8.50 -0.36
N THR A 53 -0.21 8.49 0.86
CA THR A 53 0.10 9.49 1.88
C THR A 53 0.46 8.82 3.20
N GLY A 54 1.37 9.48 3.92
CA GLY A 54 1.77 9.11 5.26
C GLY A 54 1.45 10.23 6.23
N ARG A 55 0.85 9.89 7.37
CA ARG A 55 0.45 10.85 8.42
C ARG A 55 1.07 10.47 9.76
N SER A 56 1.44 11.49 10.52
CA SER A 56 1.86 11.36 11.91
C SER A 56 0.66 11.22 12.85
N ALA A 57 0.91 10.74 14.07
CA ALA A 57 -0.10 10.59 15.13
C ALA A 57 -0.86 11.88 15.53
N ASP A 58 -0.36 13.06 15.15
CA ASP A 58 -1.05 14.34 15.32
C ASP A 58 -2.05 14.64 14.19
N GLY A 59 -2.25 13.70 13.28
CA GLY A 59 -3.13 13.83 12.13
C GLY A 59 -2.54 14.69 11.00
N LYS A 60 -1.28 15.13 11.04
CA LYS A 60 -0.75 15.91 9.92
C LYS A 60 -0.17 15.01 8.84
N THR A 61 -0.35 15.42 7.58
CA THR A 61 0.38 14.82 6.46
C THR A 61 1.87 15.06 6.66
N LYS A 62 2.61 13.97 6.87
CA LYS A 62 4.06 14.00 6.99
C LYS A 62 4.70 14.02 5.61
N TRP A 63 4.16 13.25 4.69
CA TRP A 63 4.59 13.20 3.29
C TRP A 63 3.48 12.67 2.39
N ALA A 64 3.60 12.97 1.10
CA ALA A 64 2.77 12.41 0.04
C ALA A 64 3.72 11.94 -1.07
N MET A 65 3.49 10.73 -1.57
CA MET A 65 4.27 10.20 -2.68
C MET A 65 3.77 10.76 -4.01
N PRO A 66 4.65 10.91 -5.01
CA PRO A 66 4.22 11.15 -6.38
C PRO A 66 3.24 10.07 -6.84
N PRO A 67 2.31 10.39 -7.75
CA PRO A 67 1.34 9.41 -8.21
C PRO A 67 2.02 8.22 -8.91
N THR A 68 1.47 7.01 -8.73
CA THR A 68 2.03 5.78 -9.30
C THR A 68 0.99 4.97 -10.06
N GLU A 69 1.48 4.07 -10.92
CA GLU A 69 0.69 3.06 -11.62
C GLU A 69 0.67 1.70 -10.91
N LEU A 70 1.47 1.55 -9.84
CA LEU A 70 1.49 0.32 -9.05
C LEU A 70 0.19 0.23 -8.24
N ASN A 71 -0.67 -0.74 -8.54
CA ASN A 71 -1.82 -1.07 -7.70
C ASN A 71 -1.33 -1.48 -6.31
N VAL A 72 -2.06 -1.10 -5.27
CA VAL A 72 -1.74 -1.50 -3.90
C VAL A 72 -2.59 -2.72 -3.55
N ASP A 73 -1.96 -3.88 -3.41
CA ASP A 73 -2.64 -5.10 -2.95
C ASP A 73 -2.58 -5.24 -1.42
N ASP A 74 -1.54 -4.71 -0.78
CA ASP A 74 -1.43 -4.68 0.68
C ASP A 74 -0.41 -3.62 1.18
N LEU A 75 -0.57 -3.23 2.45
CA LEU A 75 0.35 -2.38 3.20
C LEU A 75 0.60 -2.99 4.60
N VAL A 76 1.86 -3.04 5.02
CA VAL A 76 2.26 -3.45 6.38
C VAL A 76 3.23 -2.43 6.95
N LEU A 77 3.05 -2.04 8.22
CA LEU A 77 3.96 -1.13 8.92
C LEU A 77 4.87 -1.88 9.89
N THR A 78 6.11 -1.41 10.00
CA THR A 78 7.02 -1.63 11.13
C THR A 78 7.25 -0.27 11.82
N PRO A 79 8.06 -0.17 12.89
CA PRO A 79 8.30 1.11 13.57
C PRO A 79 8.87 2.22 12.67
N ASP A 80 9.61 1.86 11.62
CA ASP A 80 10.41 2.78 10.80
C ASP A 80 10.16 2.64 9.29
N ILE A 81 9.59 1.52 8.85
CA ILE A 81 9.38 1.16 7.44
C ILE A 81 7.90 0.83 7.18
N ALA A 82 7.44 1.20 5.99
CA ALA A 82 6.24 0.63 5.38
C ALA A 82 6.64 -0.34 4.26
N TYR A 83 6.01 -1.50 4.24
CA TYR A 83 6.02 -2.40 3.12
C TYR A 83 4.76 -2.20 2.30
N TRP A 84 4.94 -2.03 0.99
CA TRP A 84 3.86 -1.93 0.02
C TRP A 84 4.08 -2.99 -1.05
N VAL A 85 3.15 -3.94 -1.17
CA VAL A 85 3.15 -4.89 -2.28
C VAL A 85 2.06 -4.57 -3.29
N GLY A 86 2.38 -4.75 -4.57
CA GLY A 86 1.51 -4.34 -5.65
C GLY A 86 1.76 -5.06 -6.97
N HIS A 87 0.87 -4.81 -7.92
CA HIS A 87 1.02 -5.23 -9.32
C HIS A 87 0.65 -4.10 -10.28
N TYR A 88 1.03 -4.24 -11.55
CA TYR A 88 0.62 -3.31 -12.61
C TYR A 88 -0.48 -3.93 -13.46
N GLU A 89 -1.43 -3.10 -13.89
CA GLU A 89 -2.46 -3.51 -14.85
C GLU A 89 -1.84 -4.05 -16.15
N ALA A 90 -2.52 -5.02 -16.75
CA ALA A 90 -2.13 -5.67 -18.00
C ALA A 90 -0.73 -6.35 -17.99
N GLY A 91 -0.11 -6.57 -16.82
CA GLY A 91 1.12 -7.35 -16.69
C GLY A 91 2.33 -6.74 -17.42
N ARG A 92 2.33 -5.43 -17.67
CA ARG A 92 3.42 -4.74 -18.39
C ARG A 92 4.74 -4.70 -17.62
N LYS A 93 4.68 -4.94 -16.31
CA LYS A 93 5.80 -4.96 -15.37
C LYS A 93 5.57 -6.07 -14.35
N PRO A 94 6.63 -6.65 -13.76
CA PRO A 94 6.49 -7.59 -12.67
C PRO A 94 5.76 -6.95 -11.48
N ALA A 95 5.15 -7.78 -10.65
CA ALA A 95 4.68 -7.32 -9.34
C ALA A 95 5.89 -6.88 -8.50
N GLU A 96 5.68 -5.96 -7.57
CA GLU A 96 6.77 -5.36 -6.80
C GLU A 96 6.41 -5.30 -5.31
N LEU A 97 7.40 -5.56 -4.46
CA LEU A 97 7.44 -5.13 -3.07
C LEU A 97 8.29 -3.86 -2.98
N ARG A 98 7.75 -2.79 -2.41
CA ARG A 98 8.45 -1.55 -2.09
C ARG A 98 8.65 -1.43 -0.60
N VAL A 99 9.87 -1.05 -0.22
CA VAL A 99 10.29 -0.74 1.15
C VAL A 99 10.35 0.77 1.27
N ILE A 100 9.52 1.38 2.12
CA ILE A 100 9.30 2.82 2.17
C ILE A 100 9.66 3.34 3.55
N SER A 101 10.42 4.43 3.60
CA SER A 101 10.78 5.08 4.86
C SER A 101 9.60 5.89 5.41
N LEU A 102 9.19 5.61 6.65
CA LEU A 102 8.12 6.38 7.31
C LEU A 102 8.55 7.82 7.64
N GLN A 103 9.85 8.11 7.60
CA GLN A 103 10.37 9.44 7.86
C GLN A 103 10.05 10.42 6.73
N ASP A 104 10.26 10.01 5.48
CA ASP A 104 10.27 10.89 4.31
C ASP A 104 9.46 10.36 3.11
N GLY A 105 8.84 9.19 3.21
CA GLY A 105 8.04 8.59 2.15
C GLY A 105 8.86 8.09 0.97
N LYS A 106 10.19 8.05 1.08
CA LYS A 106 11.06 7.59 -0.01
C LYS A 106 11.11 6.07 -0.06
N VAL A 107 11.06 5.53 -1.28
CA VAL A 107 11.35 4.12 -1.55
C VAL A 107 12.85 3.89 -1.31
N ARG A 108 13.16 3.02 -0.35
CA ARG A 108 14.52 2.59 0.01
C ARG A 108 14.97 1.39 -0.80
N ALA A 109 14.05 0.48 -1.11
CA ALA A 109 14.31 -0.69 -1.93
C ALA A 109 13.04 -1.11 -2.69
N THR A 110 13.25 -1.79 -3.81
CA THR A 110 12.21 -2.45 -4.60
C THR A 110 12.65 -3.87 -4.90
N HIS A 111 11.76 -4.83 -4.71
CA HIS A 111 11.96 -6.24 -5.06
C HIS A 111 10.91 -6.67 -6.04
N GLU A 112 11.33 -7.20 -7.18
CA GLU A 112 10.41 -7.81 -8.14
C GLU A 112 9.89 -9.15 -7.61
N LEU A 113 8.61 -9.42 -7.84
CA LEU A 113 7.93 -10.64 -7.48
C LEU A 113 7.57 -11.42 -8.75
N ALA A 114 7.89 -12.72 -8.76
CA ALA A 114 7.58 -13.60 -9.87
C ALA A 114 6.07 -13.89 -10.02
N ALA A 115 5.27 -13.63 -8.98
CA ALA A 115 3.84 -13.85 -8.95
C ALA A 115 3.11 -12.67 -8.32
N PHE A 116 1.85 -12.50 -8.68
CA PHE A 116 1.02 -11.42 -8.12
C PHE A 116 0.72 -11.70 -6.64
N PRO A 117 0.81 -10.68 -5.77
CA PRO A 117 0.42 -10.80 -4.37
C PRO A 117 -1.09 -11.08 -4.25
N ALA A 118 -1.45 -11.86 -3.25
CA ALA A 118 -2.83 -11.93 -2.79
C ALA A 118 -3.20 -10.62 -2.09
N TYR A 119 -4.45 -10.22 -2.22
CA TYR A 119 -4.97 -9.01 -1.59
C TYR A 119 -5.00 -9.18 -0.06
N ASN A 120 -4.55 -8.17 0.70
CA ASN A 120 -4.40 -8.25 2.16
C ASN A 120 -3.61 -9.49 2.62
N GLY A 121 -2.63 -9.91 1.81
CA GLY A 121 -1.92 -11.17 1.93
C GLY A 121 -0.54 -11.08 2.58
N MET A 122 -0.13 -9.92 3.10
CA MET A 122 1.17 -9.71 3.76
C MET A 122 1.08 -9.78 5.28
N SER A 123 2.19 -10.15 5.91
CA SER A 123 2.37 -10.09 7.36
C SER A 123 3.85 -9.92 7.71
N ALA A 124 4.16 -9.21 8.78
CA ALA A 124 5.52 -9.10 9.31
C ALA A 124 5.59 -9.71 10.72
N ALA A 125 6.62 -10.50 10.98
CA ALA A 125 6.87 -11.09 12.29
C ALA A 125 8.37 -11.28 12.53
N GLY A 126 8.86 -10.78 13.67
CA GLY A 126 10.30 -10.75 13.94
C GLY A 126 11.04 -9.97 12.85
N ASN A 127 12.09 -10.58 12.30
CA ASN A 127 12.85 -10.04 11.17
C ASN A 127 12.37 -10.57 9.80
N LYS A 128 11.12 -11.03 9.69
CA LYS A 128 10.59 -11.63 8.46
C LYS A 128 9.36 -10.90 7.94
N LEU A 129 9.27 -10.81 6.62
CA LEU A 129 8.07 -10.39 5.89
C LEU A 129 7.57 -11.56 5.05
N PHE A 130 6.29 -11.88 5.22
CA PHE A 130 5.59 -12.94 4.51
C PHE A 130 4.63 -12.31 3.50
N ILE A 131 4.60 -12.86 2.28
CA ILE A 131 3.70 -12.40 1.21
C ILE A 131 3.04 -13.63 0.60
N SER A 132 1.72 -13.76 0.77
CA SER A 132 0.95 -14.77 0.05
C SER A 132 0.71 -14.33 -1.39
N THR A 133 0.75 -15.27 -2.34
CA THR A 133 0.56 -15.02 -3.77
C THR A 133 -0.76 -15.59 -4.26
N ARG A 134 -1.29 -15.06 -5.36
CA ARG A 134 -2.56 -15.50 -5.96
C ARG A 134 -2.54 -16.96 -6.46
N GLU A 135 -1.36 -17.54 -6.61
CA GLU A 135 -1.16 -18.95 -6.98
C GLU A 135 -1.00 -19.87 -5.75
N GLY A 136 -1.26 -19.36 -4.54
CA GLY A 136 -1.26 -20.16 -3.32
C GLY A 136 0.14 -20.48 -2.76
N LYS A 137 1.14 -19.66 -3.09
CA LYS A 137 2.49 -19.76 -2.50
C LYS A 137 2.69 -18.70 -1.42
N LEU A 138 3.62 -18.97 -0.51
CA LEU A 138 4.06 -18.03 0.51
C LEU A 138 5.52 -17.66 0.24
N LEU A 139 5.78 -16.39 -0.02
CA LEU A 139 7.12 -15.83 -0.12
C LEU A 139 7.56 -15.37 1.27
N CYS A 140 8.83 -15.59 1.62
CA CYS A 140 9.43 -15.13 2.87
C CYS A 140 10.66 -14.29 2.55
N PHE A 141 10.67 -13.06 3.04
CA PHE A 141 11.80 -12.15 2.99
C PHE A 141 12.37 -12.01 4.39
N GLU A 142 13.70 -11.88 4.50
CA GLU A 142 14.38 -11.59 5.76
C GLU A 142 14.88 -10.14 5.74
N GLY A 143 14.57 -9.41 6.81
CA GLY A 143 15.16 -8.11 7.08
C GLY A 143 16.63 -8.30 7.43
N ARG A 144 17.49 -7.61 6.68
CA ARG A 144 18.92 -7.47 6.98
C ARG A 144 19.16 -6.18 7.74
#